data_AF-A0A7I4FQH9-F1
#
_entry.id   AF-A0A7I4FQH9-F1
#
_cell.length_a   1.000
_cell.length_b   1.000
_cell.length_c   1.000
_cell.angle_alpha   90.00
_cell.angle_beta   90.00
_cell.angle_gamma   90.00
#
_symmetry.space_group_name_H-M   'P 1'
#
loop_
_entity.id
_entity.type
_entity.pdbx_description
1 polymer ?
#
loop_
_entity_poly.entity_id
_entity_poly.type
_entity_poly.pdbx_seq_one_letter_code
_entity_poly.pdbx_strand_id
1 'polypeptide(L)'
;MARRGLSLLRGGFAALGPNRHRFCFDSAALASQTFSGTRSTCDLALFRGTLALTQAKRAMGEAVAHNQLKPLRILFCGDEFPAAEFYTRKNLQQYPHLHLDSCPRTLVADRIGDYDICVPRMMRLDAEVIARAKQLQLIVQFGVGLEGVDIEAATRAGIKVARIPSVNTGNALACAEHCIYMMLGLLRHQRVMASSIAAKRLGEPAGSTLYGKTIFILGYGHIGKELALRLRYFGVHLLAVRRSWTSLRGSQNGALPNTSDDEDFVNEKGGSERILEFASRADIVVTKG
;
A
#
# COMPACT_ATOMS: atom_id res chain seq x y z
N MET A 1 19.13 -15.10 16.57
CA MET A 1 18.70 -16.16 15.63
C MET A 1 17.35 -15.78 15.01
N ALA A 2 17.34 -15.16 13.83
CA ALA A 2 16.18 -15.01 12.93
C ALA A 2 16.56 -14.08 11.75
N ARG A 3 17.37 -14.59 10.80
CA ARG A 3 17.57 -13.99 9.47
C ARG A 3 17.91 -15.10 8.46
N ARG A 4 16.95 -15.97 8.16
CA ARG A 4 17.00 -16.88 7.00
C ARG A 4 15.58 -17.08 6.51
N GLY A 5 15.21 -16.40 5.43
CA GLY A 5 13.89 -16.56 4.85
C GLY A 5 13.48 -15.42 3.92
N LEU A 6 14.38 -14.89 3.09
CA LEU A 6 14.00 -14.06 1.93
C LEU A 6 15.10 -13.97 0.85
N SER A 7 16.03 -14.93 0.77
CA SER A 7 17.09 -14.94 -0.26
C SER A 7 16.87 -15.96 -1.38
N LEU A 8 15.80 -16.75 -1.34
CA LEU A 8 15.56 -17.87 -2.27
C LEU A 8 14.78 -17.51 -3.55
N LEU A 9 14.44 -16.23 -3.78
CA LEU A 9 13.64 -15.83 -4.97
C LEU A 9 14.41 -14.98 -5.99
N ARG A 10 15.73 -14.79 -5.84
CA ARG A 10 16.55 -14.02 -6.80
C ARG A 10 17.30 -14.86 -7.83
N GLY A 11 17.23 -16.18 -7.79
CA GLY A 11 17.89 -17.04 -8.78
C GLY A 11 17.12 -18.34 -8.99
N GLY A 12 16.30 -18.41 -10.04
CA GLY A 12 15.59 -19.65 -10.39
C GLY A 12 14.22 -19.47 -11.03
N PHE A 13 14.08 -18.61 -12.04
CA PHE A 13 12.93 -18.63 -12.96
C PHE A 13 13.40 -18.78 -14.41
N ALA A 14 14.48 -19.52 -14.63
CA ALA A 14 14.90 -19.95 -15.96
C ALA A 14 14.38 -21.38 -16.21
N ALA A 15 13.67 -21.55 -17.32
CA ALA A 15 13.18 -22.80 -17.91
C ALA A 15 11.81 -23.33 -17.43
N LEU A 16 10.70 -22.78 -17.97
CA LEU A 16 9.43 -23.51 -18.16
C LEU A 16 8.63 -22.95 -19.37
N GLY A 17 8.58 -23.71 -20.47
CA GLY A 17 7.53 -23.76 -21.51
C GLY A 17 7.34 -22.56 -22.49
N PRO A 18 7.25 -22.76 -23.82
CA PRO A 18 7.25 -21.70 -24.83
C PRO A 18 5.98 -20.82 -24.94
N ASN A 19 4.88 -21.13 -24.22
CA ASN A 19 3.58 -20.44 -24.38
C ASN A 19 3.03 -19.78 -23.09
N ARG A 20 3.85 -19.55 -22.06
CA ARG A 20 3.38 -18.98 -20.77
C ARG A 20 4.05 -17.63 -20.48
N HIS A 21 3.30 -16.54 -20.66
CA HIS A 21 3.75 -15.20 -20.29
C HIS A 21 3.59 -14.97 -18.79
N ARG A 22 4.59 -15.34 -17.98
CA ARG A 22 4.57 -15.04 -16.53
C ARG A 22 4.99 -13.60 -16.28
N PHE A 23 4.04 -12.77 -15.90
CA PHE A 23 4.30 -11.42 -15.40
C PHE A 23 4.19 -11.43 -13.88
N CYS A 24 5.20 -10.86 -13.21
CA CYS A 24 5.21 -10.61 -11.77
C CYS A 24 5.10 -9.10 -11.57
N PHE A 25 4.07 -8.66 -10.86
CA PHE A 25 3.84 -7.24 -10.58
C PHE A 25 4.00 -6.94 -9.10
N ASP A 26 4.59 -5.78 -8.80
CA ASP A 26 4.46 -5.11 -7.51
C ASP A 26 3.48 -3.93 -7.65
N SER A 27 2.24 -4.15 -7.21
CA SER A 27 1.15 -3.17 -7.32
C SER A 27 1.25 -2.02 -6.30
N ALA A 28 2.02 -2.16 -5.22
CA ALA A 28 2.05 -1.20 -4.13
C ALA A 28 3.01 -0.03 -4.41
N ALA A 29 4.14 -0.29 -5.06
CA ALA A 29 5.12 0.74 -5.41
C ALA A 29 4.60 1.76 -6.44
N LEU A 30 3.79 1.31 -7.42
CA LEU A 30 3.32 2.15 -8.53
C LEU A 30 2.08 3.00 -8.20
N ALA A 31 1.17 2.50 -7.36
CA ALA A 31 -0.01 3.25 -6.93
C ALA A 31 0.35 4.51 -6.10
N SER A 32 1.58 4.56 -5.57
CA SER A 32 2.12 5.72 -4.88
C SER A 32 2.39 6.92 -5.79
N GLN A 33 2.39 6.77 -7.13
CA GLN A 33 2.79 7.83 -8.07
C GLN A 33 1.62 8.58 -8.75
N THR A 34 0.36 8.13 -8.59
CA THR A 34 -0.72 8.53 -9.51
C THR A 34 -1.86 9.35 -8.89
N PHE A 35 -1.64 10.07 -7.78
CA PHE A 35 -2.73 10.82 -7.12
C PHE A 35 -2.51 12.33 -7.04
N SER A 36 -3.05 13.03 -8.03
CA SER A 36 -3.41 14.46 -7.98
C SER A 36 -4.70 14.65 -8.76
N GLY A 37 -5.87 14.52 -8.13
CA GLY A 37 -7.13 14.64 -8.87
C GLY A 37 -8.38 14.52 -8.03
N THR A 38 -9.17 15.58 -8.07
CA THR A 38 -10.43 15.91 -7.38
C THR A 38 -11.47 14.78 -7.23
N ARG A 39 -12.01 14.65 -6.00
CA ARG A 39 -13.09 13.75 -5.56
C ARG A 39 -12.75 12.25 -5.56
N SER A 40 -11.70 11.86 -4.85
CA SER A 40 -11.38 10.45 -4.69
C SER A 40 -11.40 10.03 -3.22
N THR A 41 -11.74 8.78 -2.98
CA THR A 41 -11.98 8.11 -1.68
C THR A 41 -10.80 8.18 -0.70
N CYS A 42 -9.64 8.68 -1.12
CA CYS A 42 -8.56 9.16 -0.24
C CYS A 42 -8.98 10.35 0.64
N ASP A 43 -9.94 11.17 0.21
CA ASP A 43 -10.49 12.29 1.00
C ASP A 43 -11.28 11.75 2.22
N LEU A 44 -11.92 10.58 2.08
CA LEU A 44 -12.55 9.82 3.17
C LEU A 44 -11.52 9.06 4.04
N ALA A 45 -10.33 8.77 3.51
CA ALA A 45 -9.23 8.19 4.27
C ALA A 45 -8.70 9.15 5.32
N LEU A 46 -8.49 10.41 4.95
CA LEU A 46 -8.16 11.50 5.87
C LEU A 46 -9.32 11.76 6.83
N PHE A 47 -10.57 11.64 6.35
CA PHE A 47 -11.77 11.73 7.19
C PHE A 47 -11.79 10.67 8.31
N ARG A 48 -11.29 9.45 8.06
CA ARG A 48 -11.05 8.43 9.11
C ARG A 48 -9.66 8.48 9.72
N GLY A 49 -8.68 9.14 9.14
CA GLY A 49 -7.41 9.55 9.77
C GLY A 49 -7.63 10.54 10.89
N THR A 50 -8.76 11.25 10.88
CA THR A 50 -9.30 11.92 12.06
C THR A 50 -9.41 10.94 13.24
N LEU A 51 -9.73 9.65 13.06
CA LEU A 51 -9.67 8.66 14.16
C LEU A 51 -8.27 8.40 14.68
N ALA A 52 -7.20 8.59 13.90
CA ALA A 52 -5.83 8.51 14.44
C ALA A 52 -5.50 9.73 15.32
N LEU A 53 -6.02 10.91 14.97
CA LEU A 53 -5.99 12.11 15.82
C LEU A 53 -6.98 12.00 17.01
N THR A 54 -8.12 11.31 16.83
CA THR A 54 -9.09 11.01 17.90
C THR A 54 -8.59 9.89 18.82
N GLN A 55 -7.79 8.94 18.31
CA GLN A 55 -7.07 7.94 19.09
C GLN A 55 -5.85 8.55 19.79
N ALA A 56 -5.18 9.54 19.18
CA ALA A 56 -4.23 10.38 19.88
C ALA A 56 -4.94 11.11 21.04
N LYS A 57 -6.17 11.60 20.84
CA LYS A 57 -7.06 12.09 21.92
C LYS A 57 -7.33 11.04 23.00
N ARG A 58 -7.70 9.79 22.64
CA ARG A 58 -7.92 8.70 23.62
C ARG A 58 -6.65 8.27 24.36
N ALA A 59 -5.49 8.39 23.72
CA ALA A 59 -4.19 8.12 24.34
C ALA A 59 -3.66 9.33 25.14
N MET A 60 -4.26 10.53 24.98
CA MET A 60 -3.80 11.79 25.58
C MET A 60 -4.84 12.51 26.46
N GLY A 61 -5.97 11.88 26.82
CA GLY A 61 -6.76 12.35 27.98
C GLY A 61 -8.26 12.09 27.93
N GLU A 62 -8.72 11.28 28.89
CA GLU A 62 -9.87 11.67 29.71
C GLU A 62 -9.40 12.76 30.69
N ALA A 63 -9.32 14.00 30.20
CA ALA A 63 -9.25 15.23 30.98
C ALA A 63 -9.29 16.40 30.00
N VAL A 64 -9.54 17.59 30.53
CA VAL A 64 -9.48 18.91 29.87
C VAL A 64 -10.86 19.44 29.44
N ALA A 65 -11.60 19.81 30.48
CA ALA A 65 -12.37 21.06 30.49
C ALA A 65 -11.49 22.25 30.04
N HIS A 66 -12.13 23.22 29.37
CA HIS A 66 -11.56 24.42 28.76
C HIS A 66 -10.40 25.07 29.55
N ASN A 67 -9.17 24.63 29.31
CA ASN A 67 -7.95 25.28 29.78
C ASN A 67 -6.85 25.18 28.72
N GLN A 68 -6.05 26.23 28.61
CA GLN A 68 -5.05 26.52 27.57
C GLN A 68 -4.28 25.30 27.06
N LEU A 69 -4.66 24.77 25.90
CA LEU A 69 -3.90 23.71 25.23
C LEU A 69 -2.60 24.30 24.66
N LYS A 70 -1.46 23.67 24.97
CA LYS A 70 -0.15 24.01 24.36
C LYS A 70 -0.28 23.96 22.84
N PRO A 71 0.27 24.95 22.10
CA PRO A 71 0.32 24.88 20.65
C PRO A 71 1.06 23.62 20.20
N LEU A 72 0.44 22.82 19.32
CA LEU A 72 1.07 21.66 18.69
C LEU A 72 1.43 22.01 17.25
N ARG A 73 2.68 21.75 16.88
CA ARG A 73 3.21 22.06 15.55
C ARG A 73 3.35 20.80 14.73
N ILE A 74 2.74 20.82 13.55
CA ILE A 74 2.70 19.72 12.60
C ILE A 74 3.52 20.12 11.36
N LEU A 75 4.52 19.31 11.01
CA LEU A 75 5.37 19.52 9.85
C LEU A 75 5.06 18.53 8.73
N PHE A 76 4.60 19.01 7.59
CA PHE A 76 4.58 18.24 6.35
C PHE A 76 5.97 18.31 5.70
N CYS A 77 6.61 17.16 5.51
CA CYS A 77 7.99 17.09 5.01
C CYS A 77 7.99 16.69 3.53
N GLY A 78 8.55 17.53 2.65
CA GLY A 78 8.52 17.39 1.19
C GLY A 78 7.35 18.10 0.55
N ASP A 79 7.38 18.28 -0.78
CA ASP A 79 6.38 19.07 -1.54
C ASP A 79 5.32 18.19 -2.23
N GLU A 80 5.48 16.87 -2.16
CA GLU A 80 4.59 15.91 -2.81
C GLU A 80 3.19 15.93 -2.19
N PHE A 81 2.17 15.52 -2.95
CA PHE A 81 0.77 15.46 -2.47
C PHE A 81 0.31 16.74 -1.74
N PRO A 82 0.36 17.92 -2.38
CA PRO A 82 -0.07 19.18 -1.75
C PRO A 82 -1.53 19.15 -1.28
N ALA A 83 -2.37 18.32 -1.92
CA ALA A 83 -3.75 18.08 -1.50
C ALA A 83 -3.84 17.57 -0.05
N ALA A 84 -2.90 16.74 0.41
CA ALA A 84 -2.91 16.21 1.77
C ALA A 84 -2.81 17.33 2.81
N GLU A 85 -1.90 18.27 2.58
CA GLU A 85 -1.72 19.46 3.41
C GLU A 85 -2.98 20.34 3.37
N PHE A 86 -3.50 20.63 2.18
CA PHE A 86 -4.70 21.44 1.96
C PHE A 86 -5.91 20.90 2.74
N TYR A 87 -6.21 19.61 2.58
CA TYR A 87 -7.33 18.99 3.27
C TYR A 87 -7.09 18.88 4.77
N THR A 88 -5.86 18.61 5.20
CA THR A 88 -5.54 18.59 6.64
C THR A 88 -5.79 19.96 7.24
N ARG A 89 -5.25 21.03 6.63
CA ARG A 89 -5.49 22.41 7.08
C ARG A 89 -6.98 22.75 7.13
N LYS A 90 -7.76 22.38 6.11
CA LYS A 90 -9.21 22.59 6.09
C LYS A 90 -9.92 21.89 7.25
N ASN A 91 -9.54 20.66 7.58
CA ASN A 91 -10.16 19.89 8.68
C ASN A 91 -9.73 20.37 10.08
N LEU A 92 -8.54 21.00 10.18
CA LEU A 92 -8.02 21.52 11.44
C LEU A 92 -8.43 22.96 11.74
N GLN A 93 -9.21 23.63 10.87
CA GLN A 93 -9.67 25.02 11.09
C GLN A 93 -10.38 25.24 12.43
N GLN A 94 -11.06 24.21 12.93
CA GLN A 94 -11.75 24.22 14.23
C GLN A 94 -10.83 24.08 15.45
N TYR A 95 -9.52 23.85 15.25
CA TYR A 95 -8.54 23.61 16.30
C TYR A 95 -7.41 24.66 16.25
N PRO A 96 -7.62 25.86 16.83
CA PRO A 96 -6.69 27.00 16.68
C PRO A 96 -5.32 26.80 17.33
N HIS A 97 -5.17 25.79 18.20
CA HIS A 97 -3.91 25.41 18.83
C HIS A 97 -3.05 24.50 17.95
N LEU A 98 -3.55 24.06 16.79
CA LEU A 98 -2.80 23.23 15.85
C LEU A 98 -2.23 24.08 14.73
N HIS A 99 -0.90 24.15 14.65
CA HIS A 99 -0.18 24.90 13.62
C HIS A 99 0.40 23.94 12.60
N LEU A 100 0.15 24.20 11.32
CA LEU A 100 0.54 23.32 10.22
C LEU A 100 1.43 24.05 9.24
N ASP A 101 2.67 23.59 9.17
CA ASP A 101 3.70 24.09 8.27
C ASP A 101 4.10 23.00 7.25
N SER A 102 4.59 23.44 6.10
CA SER A 102 5.18 22.58 5.09
C SER A 102 6.62 23.00 4.84
N CYS A 103 7.49 22.04 4.58
CA CYS A 103 8.91 22.27 4.38
C CYS A 103 9.44 21.40 3.22
N PRO A 104 10.15 21.99 2.23
CA PRO A 104 10.83 21.23 1.19
C PRO A 104 11.82 20.24 1.80
N ARG A 105 12.00 19.08 1.16
CA ARG A 105 12.82 17.97 1.70
C ARG A 105 14.21 18.39 2.16
N THR A 106 14.84 19.29 1.42
CA THR A 106 16.19 19.79 1.67
C THR A 106 16.33 20.55 2.98
N LEU A 107 15.24 21.14 3.50
CA LEU A 107 15.24 21.96 4.70
C LEU A 107 14.65 21.24 5.92
N VAL A 108 14.15 20.02 5.75
CA VAL A 108 13.48 19.26 6.83
C VAL A 108 14.46 18.99 7.98
N ALA A 109 15.68 18.54 7.69
CA ALA A 109 16.67 18.22 8.70
C ALA A 109 17.00 19.40 9.62
N ASP A 110 16.92 20.63 9.11
CA ASP A 110 17.24 21.85 9.87
C ASP A 110 16.05 22.37 10.68
N ARG A 111 14.82 22.01 10.31
CA ARG A 111 13.60 22.54 10.93
C ARG A 111 12.85 21.54 11.81
N ILE A 112 13.03 20.24 11.60
CA ILE A 112 12.26 19.17 12.26
C ILE A 112 12.34 19.22 13.78
N GLY A 113 13.41 19.81 14.35
CA GLY A 113 13.60 19.95 15.79
C GLY A 113 12.55 20.80 16.50
N ASP A 114 11.84 21.67 15.78
CA ASP A 114 10.88 22.63 16.36
C ASP A 114 9.42 22.17 16.30
N TYR A 115 9.18 20.89 15.96
CA TYR A 115 7.84 20.35 15.70
C TYR A 115 7.52 19.14 16.58
N ASP A 116 6.26 19.02 16.99
CA ASP A 116 5.76 17.92 17.82
C ASP A 116 5.33 16.70 16.97
N ILE A 117 4.87 16.95 15.73
CA ILE A 117 4.40 15.92 14.79
C ILE A 117 5.02 16.16 13.41
N CYS A 118 5.47 15.10 12.73
CA CYS A 118 5.87 15.19 11.34
C CYS A 118 5.13 14.19 10.45
N VAL A 119 4.84 14.62 9.22
CA VAL A 119 4.18 13.85 8.17
C VAL A 119 5.13 13.76 6.98
N PRO A 120 6.00 12.73 6.90
CA PRO A 120 6.91 12.56 5.77
C PRO A 120 6.15 12.19 4.49
N ARG A 121 6.39 12.96 3.41
CA ARG A 121 5.84 12.74 2.07
C ARG A 121 6.96 12.33 1.13
N MET A 122 6.96 11.05 0.73
CA MET A 122 7.94 10.48 -0.20
C MET A 122 9.42 10.76 0.17
N MET A 123 9.68 10.98 1.46
CA MET A 123 11.00 11.27 2.01
C MET A 123 11.36 10.18 3.03
N ARG A 124 12.63 9.79 3.04
CA ARG A 124 13.16 8.91 4.07
C ARG A 124 13.52 9.71 5.32
N LEU A 125 12.99 9.31 6.48
CA LEU A 125 13.44 9.74 7.79
C LEU A 125 14.40 8.70 8.33
N ASP A 126 15.69 8.91 8.08
CA ASP A 126 16.76 8.07 8.62
C ASP A 126 17.18 8.51 10.03
N ALA A 127 18.13 7.77 10.61
CA ALA A 127 18.64 8.04 11.94
C ALA A 127 19.24 9.45 12.09
N GLU A 128 19.84 10.01 11.04
CA GLU A 128 20.47 11.34 11.10
C GLU A 128 19.42 12.45 11.19
N VAL A 129 18.35 12.36 10.40
CA VAL A 129 17.22 13.31 10.48
C VAL A 129 16.48 13.15 11.81
N ILE A 130 16.24 11.91 12.25
CA ILE A 130 15.56 11.63 13.51
C ILE A 130 16.34 12.17 14.71
N ALA A 131 17.67 12.09 14.71
CA ALA A 131 18.51 12.62 15.79
C ALA A 131 18.39 14.15 15.97
N ARG A 132 17.96 14.88 14.93
CA ARG A 132 17.73 16.34 14.99
C ARG A 132 16.35 16.71 15.53
N ALA A 133 15.43 15.74 15.61
CA ALA A 133 14.02 15.95 15.93
C ALA A 133 13.78 16.05 17.46
N LYS A 134 14.33 17.09 18.10
CA LYS A 134 14.39 17.24 19.56
C LYS A 134 13.03 17.27 20.28
N GLN A 135 11.99 17.80 19.63
CA GLN A 135 10.64 17.93 20.21
C GLN A 135 9.63 16.93 19.65
N LEU A 136 10.04 16.13 18.67
CA LEU A 136 9.13 15.29 17.91
C LEU A 136 8.61 14.15 18.81
N GLN A 137 7.29 13.96 18.78
CA GLN A 137 6.63 12.90 19.55
C GLN A 137 5.98 11.85 18.66
N LEU A 138 5.63 12.24 17.42
CA LEU A 138 4.90 11.39 16.49
C LEU A 138 5.34 11.60 15.04
N ILE A 139 5.68 10.50 14.38
CA ILE A 139 5.83 10.41 12.93
C ILE A 139 4.56 9.76 12.38
N VAL A 140 3.84 10.44 11.48
CA VAL A 140 2.70 9.89 10.76
C VAL A 140 3.10 9.66 9.32
N GLN A 141 3.49 8.42 8.99
CA GLN A 141 3.86 8.06 7.63
C GLN A 141 2.69 8.30 6.67
N PHE A 142 2.93 9.14 5.67
CA PHE A 142 1.97 9.39 4.59
C PHE A 142 1.95 8.20 3.63
N GLY A 143 1.26 7.14 4.03
CA GLY A 143 1.16 5.89 3.27
C GLY A 143 0.87 4.67 4.13
N VAL A 144 0.76 3.52 3.46
CA VAL A 144 0.51 2.21 4.09
C VAL A 144 1.81 1.53 4.51
N GLY A 145 2.90 1.79 3.78
CA GLY A 145 4.25 1.31 4.08
C GLY A 145 4.89 2.02 5.26
N LEU A 146 6.00 1.49 5.76
CA LEU A 146 6.83 2.08 6.82
C LEU A 146 8.32 2.12 6.45
N GLU A 147 8.67 1.68 5.24
CA GLU A 147 10.03 1.65 4.69
C GLU A 147 10.72 3.03 4.63
N GLY A 148 9.92 4.09 4.58
CA GLY A 148 10.39 5.48 4.63
C GLY A 148 10.89 5.94 6.01
N VAL A 149 10.63 5.20 7.09
CA VAL A 149 11.00 5.62 8.45
C VAL A 149 11.94 4.60 9.07
N ASP A 150 13.07 5.04 9.62
CA ASP A 150 13.89 4.21 10.49
C ASP A 150 13.20 4.02 11.84
N ILE A 151 12.39 2.94 11.92
CA ILE A 151 11.60 2.59 13.11
C ILE A 151 12.49 2.39 14.34
N GLU A 152 13.67 1.80 14.15
CA GLU A 152 14.60 1.52 15.24
C GLU A 152 15.18 2.82 15.81
N ALA A 153 15.56 3.76 14.94
CA ALA A 153 16.00 5.08 15.36
C ALA A 153 14.89 5.87 16.05
N ALA A 154 13.66 5.87 15.49
CA ALA A 154 12.50 6.51 16.10
C ALA A 154 12.20 5.93 17.50
N THR A 155 12.26 4.60 17.63
CA THR A 155 12.03 3.90 18.91
C THR A 155 13.08 4.30 19.96
N ARG A 156 14.37 4.33 19.59
CA ARG A 156 15.45 4.78 20.49
C ARG A 156 15.30 6.24 20.92
N ALA A 157 14.76 7.09 20.05
CA ALA A 157 14.49 8.49 20.33
C ALA A 157 13.17 8.71 21.12
N GLY A 158 12.41 7.65 21.43
CA GLY A 158 11.12 7.77 22.12
C GLY A 158 9.98 8.31 21.25
N ILE A 159 10.16 8.32 19.93
CA ILE A 159 9.22 8.86 18.95
C ILE A 159 8.28 7.76 18.47
N LYS A 160 6.97 7.98 18.58
CA LYS A 160 5.96 7.03 18.08
C LYS A 160 5.88 7.10 16.57
N VAL A 161 5.65 5.96 15.93
CA VAL A 161 5.44 5.88 14.47
C VAL A 161 4.04 5.33 14.21
N ALA A 162 3.24 6.09 13.47
CA ALA A 162 1.94 5.71 12.96
C ALA A 162 1.94 5.71 11.43
N ARG A 163 0.99 4.99 10.85
CA ARG A 163 0.77 4.93 9.40
C ARG A 163 -0.71 5.06 9.08
N ILE A 164 -1.02 5.41 7.83
CA ILE A 164 -2.39 5.41 7.34
C ILE A 164 -2.78 3.97 7.02
N PRO A 165 -3.88 3.43 7.60
CA PRO A 165 -4.32 2.08 7.28
C PRO A 165 -4.76 1.98 5.82
N SER A 166 -4.66 0.79 5.23
CA SER A 166 -5.13 0.53 3.86
C SER A 166 -6.66 0.30 3.81
N VAL A 167 -7.27 -0.04 4.94
CA VAL A 167 -8.72 -0.28 5.06
C VAL A 167 -9.45 1.05 5.04
N ASN A 168 -10.50 1.16 4.22
CA ASN A 168 -11.38 2.33 4.16
C ASN A 168 -10.67 3.64 3.72
N THR A 169 -9.55 3.54 3.02
CA THR A 169 -8.76 4.71 2.60
C THR A 169 -8.65 4.92 1.10
N GLY A 170 -9.39 4.13 0.30
CA GLY A 170 -9.31 4.17 -1.17
C GLY A 170 -7.99 3.64 -1.75
N ASN A 171 -6.93 3.54 -0.96
CA ASN A 171 -5.63 3.06 -1.41
C ASN A 171 -5.70 1.62 -1.96
N ALA A 172 -6.35 0.70 -1.24
CA ALA A 172 -6.48 -0.68 -1.69
C ALA A 172 -7.21 -0.79 -3.04
N LEU A 173 -8.27 0.01 -3.18
CA LEU A 173 -9.06 0.14 -4.39
C LEU A 173 -8.22 0.66 -5.56
N ALA A 174 -7.53 1.79 -5.37
CA ALA A 174 -6.69 2.39 -6.41
C ALA A 174 -5.55 1.44 -6.85
N CYS A 175 -4.93 0.73 -5.90
CA CYS A 175 -3.91 -0.28 -6.22
C CYS A 175 -4.50 -1.43 -7.06
N ALA A 176 -5.71 -1.89 -6.73
CA ALA A 176 -6.38 -2.95 -7.47
C ALA A 176 -6.72 -2.51 -8.91
N GLU A 177 -7.25 -1.31 -9.09
CA GLU A 177 -7.55 -0.74 -10.42
C GLU A 177 -6.28 -0.56 -11.26
N HIS A 178 -5.22 -0.02 -10.66
CA HIS A 178 -3.93 0.12 -11.34
C HIS A 178 -3.35 -1.24 -11.74
N CYS A 179 -3.48 -2.25 -10.89
CA CYS A 179 -3.04 -3.61 -11.19
C CYS A 179 -3.79 -4.19 -12.41
N ILE A 180 -5.12 -4.02 -12.47
CA ILE A 180 -5.94 -4.44 -13.63
C ILE A 180 -5.52 -3.70 -14.90
N TYR A 181 -5.31 -2.38 -14.81
CA TYR A 181 -4.79 -1.58 -15.93
C TYR A 181 -3.46 -2.14 -16.44
N MET A 182 -2.53 -2.45 -15.55
CA MET A 182 -1.23 -3.02 -15.92
C MET A 182 -1.38 -4.42 -16.56
N MET A 183 -2.25 -5.29 -16.02
CA MET A 183 -2.53 -6.59 -16.64
C MET A 183 -3.04 -6.44 -18.07
N LEU A 184 -4.05 -5.57 -18.28
CA LEU A 184 -4.61 -5.31 -19.59
C LEU A 184 -3.55 -4.70 -20.54
N GLY A 185 -2.76 -3.74 -20.05
CA GLY A 185 -1.68 -3.11 -20.82
C GLY A 185 -0.64 -4.12 -21.31
N LEU A 186 -0.27 -5.10 -20.48
CA LEU A 186 0.65 -6.17 -20.89
C LEU A 186 0.02 -7.12 -21.90
N LEU A 187 -1.22 -7.57 -21.67
CA LEU A 187 -1.92 -8.47 -22.59
C LEU A 187 -2.16 -7.82 -23.96
N ARG A 188 -2.25 -6.50 -24.02
CA ARG A 188 -2.41 -5.72 -25.25
C ARG A 188 -1.10 -5.15 -25.78
N HIS A 189 0.06 -5.54 -25.22
CA HIS A 189 1.37 -5.04 -25.63
C HIS A 189 1.41 -3.51 -25.79
N GLN A 190 0.80 -2.78 -24.85
CA GLN A 190 0.48 -1.35 -24.98
C GLN A 190 1.68 -0.49 -25.44
N ARG A 191 2.89 -0.80 -24.96
CA ARG A 191 4.13 -0.11 -25.39
C ARG A 191 4.46 -0.32 -26.87
N VAL A 192 4.36 -1.56 -27.36
CA VAL A 192 4.63 -1.90 -28.77
C VAL A 192 3.50 -1.38 -29.66
N MET A 193 2.25 -1.47 -29.17
CA MET A 193 1.06 -1.00 -29.89
C MET A 193 1.13 0.49 -30.23
N ALA A 194 1.67 1.32 -29.34
CA ALA A 194 1.88 2.74 -29.62
C ALA A 194 2.78 2.97 -30.87
N SER A 195 3.82 2.15 -31.03
CA SER A 195 4.73 2.24 -32.18
C SER A 195 4.07 1.76 -33.47
N SER A 196 3.26 0.70 -33.42
CA SER A 196 2.50 0.23 -34.60
C SER A 196 1.49 1.25 -35.08
N ILE A 197 0.76 1.90 -34.16
CA ILE A 197 -0.19 2.97 -34.49
C ILE A 197 0.53 4.15 -35.16
N ALA A 198 1.66 4.60 -34.60
CA ALA A 198 2.45 5.69 -35.18
C ALA A 198 2.93 5.37 -36.62
N ALA A 199 3.26 4.10 -36.87
CA ALA A 199 3.65 3.62 -38.19
C ALA A 199 2.47 3.20 -39.08
N LYS A 200 1.22 3.44 -38.66
CA LYS A 200 -0.01 3.07 -39.38
C LYS A 200 -0.11 1.57 -39.71
N ARG A 201 0.52 0.71 -38.91
CA ARG A 201 0.43 -0.75 -39.04
C ARG A 201 -0.79 -1.25 -38.28
N LEU A 202 -1.69 -1.90 -39.00
CA LEU A 202 -2.93 -2.47 -38.46
C LEU A 202 -2.76 -3.98 -38.26
N GLY A 203 -3.40 -4.53 -37.23
CA GLY A 203 -3.37 -5.97 -36.92
C GLY A 203 -2.16 -6.44 -36.10
N GLU A 204 -1.26 -5.55 -35.71
CA GLU A 204 -0.07 -5.87 -34.91
C GLU A 204 0.24 -4.82 -33.82
N PRO A 205 0.74 -5.22 -32.64
CA PRO A 205 0.94 -6.61 -32.20
C PRO A 205 -0.38 -7.31 -31.85
N ALA A 206 -0.46 -8.61 -32.09
CA ALA A 206 -1.58 -9.43 -31.64
C ALA A 206 -1.58 -9.51 -30.10
N GLY A 207 -2.65 -9.02 -29.48
CA GLY A 207 -2.83 -9.11 -28.04
C GLY A 207 -3.53 -10.39 -27.61
N SER A 208 -3.71 -10.54 -26.29
CA SER A 208 -4.55 -11.58 -25.68
C SER A 208 -5.59 -10.96 -24.74
N THR A 209 -6.55 -11.76 -24.30
CA THR A 209 -7.65 -11.35 -23.42
C THR A 209 -7.46 -11.90 -22.01
N LEU A 210 -8.14 -11.33 -21.01
CA LEU A 210 -8.18 -11.91 -19.67
C LEU A 210 -9.07 -13.16 -19.60
N TYR A 211 -10.11 -13.23 -20.43
CA TYR A 211 -11.08 -14.31 -20.40
C TYR A 211 -10.42 -15.69 -20.49
N GLY A 212 -10.81 -16.59 -19.59
CA GLY A 212 -10.30 -17.95 -19.49
C GLY A 212 -8.92 -18.08 -18.84
N LYS A 213 -8.25 -16.97 -18.48
CA LYS A 213 -6.92 -17.02 -17.83
C LYS A 213 -7.01 -17.34 -16.35
N THR A 214 -5.97 -18.01 -15.86
CA THR A 214 -5.76 -18.24 -14.43
C THR A 214 -4.87 -17.14 -13.85
N ILE A 215 -5.37 -16.42 -12.85
CA ILE A 215 -4.66 -15.34 -12.17
C ILE A 215 -4.38 -15.76 -10.73
N PHE A 216 -3.10 -15.72 -10.34
CA PHE A 216 -2.66 -16.03 -8.99
C PHE A 216 -2.33 -14.77 -8.20
N ILE A 217 -3.06 -14.54 -7.11
CA ILE A 217 -2.85 -13.46 -6.16
C ILE A 217 -1.97 -13.95 -4.99
N LEU A 218 -0.68 -13.60 -5.04
CA LEU A 218 0.27 -13.82 -3.96
C LEU A 218 0.09 -12.75 -2.88
N GLY A 219 -0.81 -13.00 -1.94
CA GLY A 219 -1.11 -12.13 -0.82
C GLY A 219 -2.55 -11.62 -0.79
N TYR A 220 -3.46 -12.39 -0.21
CA TYR A 220 -4.88 -12.03 -0.07
C TYR A 220 -5.16 -11.11 1.12
N GLY A 221 -4.61 -9.89 1.07
CA GLY A 221 -4.90 -8.79 2.01
C GLY A 221 -5.96 -7.82 1.47
N HIS A 222 -5.99 -6.57 1.94
CA HIS A 222 -6.98 -5.57 1.47
C HIS A 222 -6.92 -5.33 -0.04
N ILE A 223 -5.71 -5.17 -0.60
CA ILE A 223 -5.52 -5.02 -2.06
C ILE A 223 -5.97 -6.28 -2.80
N GLY A 224 -5.56 -7.46 -2.33
CA GLY A 224 -5.91 -8.74 -2.96
C GLY A 224 -7.42 -9.00 -3.01
N LYS A 225 -8.14 -8.60 -1.96
CA LYS A 225 -9.61 -8.65 -1.91
C LYS A 225 -10.25 -7.72 -2.94
N GLU A 226 -9.85 -6.45 -2.95
CA GLU A 226 -10.37 -5.46 -3.93
C GLU A 226 -10.07 -5.85 -5.38
N LEU A 227 -8.91 -6.49 -5.60
CA LEU A 227 -8.51 -7.02 -6.89
C LEU A 227 -9.37 -8.22 -7.31
N ALA A 228 -9.55 -9.21 -6.43
CA ALA A 228 -10.36 -10.38 -6.72
C ALA A 228 -11.84 -10.01 -6.97
N LEU A 229 -12.40 -9.11 -6.16
CA LEU A 229 -13.76 -8.59 -6.33
C LEU A 229 -14.00 -8.02 -7.73
N ARG A 230 -13.01 -7.34 -8.31
CA ARG A 230 -13.11 -6.74 -9.66
C ARG A 230 -12.82 -7.76 -10.75
N LEU A 231 -11.83 -8.62 -10.55
CA LEU A 231 -11.43 -9.62 -11.53
C LEU A 231 -12.49 -10.70 -11.75
N ARG A 232 -13.34 -11.00 -10.76
CA ARG A 232 -14.36 -12.07 -10.88
C ARG A 232 -15.29 -11.94 -12.10
N TYR A 233 -15.47 -10.72 -12.61
CA TYR A 233 -16.33 -10.44 -13.77
C TYR A 233 -15.63 -10.60 -15.13
N PHE A 234 -14.31 -10.84 -15.15
CA PHE A 234 -13.55 -11.01 -16.40
C PHE A 234 -13.55 -12.45 -16.94
N GLY A 235 -14.29 -13.37 -16.31
CA GLY A 235 -14.30 -14.80 -16.69
C GLY A 235 -12.94 -15.47 -16.48
N VAL A 236 -12.24 -15.11 -15.40
CA VAL A 236 -10.92 -15.64 -15.02
C VAL A 236 -11.06 -16.70 -13.92
N HIS A 237 -10.04 -17.54 -13.76
CA HIS A 237 -9.90 -18.44 -12.60
C HIS A 237 -8.92 -17.82 -11.59
N LEU A 238 -9.39 -17.52 -10.38
CA LEU A 238 -8.63 -16.83 -9.35
C LEU A 238 -8.07 -17.80 -8.30
N LEU A 239 -6.75 -17.82 -8.19
CA LEU A 239 -6.02 -18.51 -7.14
C LEU A 239 -5.51 -17.47 -6.14
N ALA A 240 -5.54 -17.74 -4.84
CA ALA A 240 -4.95 -16.82 -3.87
C ALA A 240 -4.31 -17.52 -2.68
N VAL A 241 -3.21 -16.95 -2.20
CA VAL A 241 -2.60 -17.37 -0.94
C VAL A 241 -2.61 -16.28 0.11
N ARG A 242 -2.75 -16.71 1.37
CA ARG A 242 -2.63 -15.87 2.56
C ARG A 242 -1.86 -16.62 3.62
N ARG A 243 -0.93 -15.93 4.32
CA ARG A 243 -0.12 -16.55 5.38
C ARG A 243 -0.97 -17.22 6.47
N SER A 244 -2.10 -16.61 6.84
CA SER A 244 -3.01 -17.15 7.85
C SER A 244 -3.88 -18.31 7.36
N TRP A 245 -3.87 -18.64 6.06
CA TRP A 245 -4.56 -19.81 5.51
C TRP A 245 -3.66 -21.05 5.45
N THR A 246 -2.48 -20.99 6.07
CA THR A 246 -1.62 -22.17 6.21
C THR A 246 -2.36 -23.22 7.01
N SER A 247 -2.63 -24.36 6.38
CA SER A 247 -3.19 -25.52 7.07
C SER A 247 -2.21 -25.98 8.15
N LEU A 248 -2.67 -26.10 9.40
CA LEU A 248 -1.93 -26.84 10.41
C LEU A 248 -1.77 -28.26 9.86
N ARG A 249 -0.54 -28.67 9.55
CA ARG A 249 -0.22 -30.03 9.09
C ARG A 249 -0.82 -31.02 10.09
N GLY A 250 -1.94 -31.67 9.75
CA GLY A 250 -2.52 -32.72 10.60
C GLY A 250 -4.04 -32.86 10.63
N SER A 251 -4.85 -31.93 10.09
CA SER A 251 -6.29 -32.20 9.98
C SER A 251 -6.58 -33.02 8.72
N GLN A 252 -6.90 -34.29 8.91
CA GLN A 252 -7.40 -35.24 7.90
C GLN A 252 -8.75 -34.85 7.28
N ASN A 253 -9.22 -33.62 7.48
CA ASN A 253 -10.30 -33.01 6.72
C ASN A 253 -9.81 -31.65 6.24
N GLY A 254 -9.56 -31.52 4.94
CA GLY A 254 -8.98 -30.35 4.24
C GLY A 254 -9.85 -29.09 4.22
N ALA A 255 -10.56 -28.80 5.31
CA ALA A 255 -11.28 -27.55 5.49
C ALA A 255 -10.34 -26.51 6.11
N LEU A 256 -10.11 -25.41 5.38
CA LEU A 256 -9.54 -24.19 5.95
C LEU A 256 -10.43 -23.74 7.12
N PRO A 257 -9.88 -23.13 8.20
CA PRO A 257 -10.70 -22.60 9.28
C PRO A 257 -11.74 -21.64 8.70
N ASN A 258 -13.02 -21.96 8.90
CA ASN A 258 -14.16 -21.11 8.55
C ASN A 258 -14.07 -19.83 9.39
N THR A 259 -13.37 -18.82 8.88
CA THR A 259 -13.55 -17.43 9.33
C THR A 259 -14.76 -16.90 8.59
N SER A 260 -15.89 -16.81 9.27
CA SER A 260 -17.25 -16.63 8.77
C SER A 260 -17.58 -15.32 8.03
N ASP A 261 -16.61 -14.44 7.73
CA ASP A 261 -16.94 -13.05 7.33
C ASP A 261 -16.26 -12.53 6.04
N ASP A 262 -15.53 -13.35 5.27
CA ASP A 262 -14.91 -12.89 4.02
C ASP A 262 -15.68 -13.41 2.80
N GLU A 263 -16.43 -12.53 2.11
CA GLU A 263 -16.96 -12.82 0.77
C GLU A 263 -15.83 -13.39 -0.10
N ASP A 264 -16.04 -14.62 -0.58
CA ASP A 264 -15.00 -15.37 -1.23
C ASP A 264 -14.95 -15.05 -2.73
N PHE A 265 -14.11 -14.09 -3.11
CA PHE A 265 -13.95 -13.68 -4.50
C PHE A 265 -12.97 -14.56 -5.28
N VAL A 266 -12.44 -15.64 -4.70
CA VAL A 266 -11.42 -16.49 -5.33
C VAL A 266 -11.91 -17.91 -5.50
N ASN A 267 -11.45 -18.60 -6.55
CA ASN A 267 -11.85 -19.97 -6.85
C ASN A 267 -11.09 -20.98 -5.98
N GLU A 268 -9.81 -20.71 -5.67
CA GLU A 268 -9.01 -21.58 -4.79
C GLU A 268 -8.16 -20.78 -3.81
N LYS A 269 -8.08 -21.30 -2.59
CA LYS A 269 -7.31 -20.74 -1.47
C LYS A 269 -6.16 -21.65 -1.07
N GLY A 270 -5.08 -21.05 -0.57
CA GLY A 270 -3.95 -21.80 -0.02
C GLY A 270 -3.14 -21.01 1.00
N GLY A 271 -2.38 -21.72 1.83
CA GLY A 271 -1.31 -21.13 2.61
C GLY A 271 -0.02 -20.98 1.81
N SER A 272 1.08 -20.73 2.52
CA SER A 272 2.41 -20.58 1.90
C SER A 272 2.89 -21.85 1.17
N GLU A 273 2.39 -23.01 1.55
CA GLU A 273 2.71 -24.32 0.97
C GLU A 273 2.23 -24.47 -0.48
N ARG A 274 1.16 -23.77 -0.87
CA ARG A 274 0.59 -23.85 -2.23
C ARG A 274 1.18 -22.85 -3.22
N ILE A 275 2.14 -22.02 -2.81
CA ILE A 275 2.70 -20.95 -3.66
C ILE A 275 3.26 -21.51 -4.98
N LEU A 276 4.08 -22.57 -4.92
CA LEU A 276 4.70 -23.15 -6.12
C LEU A 276 3.66 -23.85 -7.00
N GLU A 277 2.70 -24.55 -6.39
CA GLU A 277 1.59 -25.19 -7.09
C GLU A 277 0.76 -24.16 -7.86
N PHE A 278 0.31 -23.09 -7.21
CA PHE A 278 -0.48 -22.03 -7.85
C PHE A 278 0.32 -21.25 -8.89
N ALA A 279 1.57 -20.92 -8.61
CA ALA A 279 2.44 -20.27 -9.60
C ALA A 279 2.67 -21.16 -10.84
N SER A 280 2.67 -22.49 -10.69
CA SER A 280 2.81 -23.41 -11.82
C SER A 280 1.61 -23.39 -12.78
N ARG A 281 0.41 -23.16 -12.23
CA ARG A 281 -0.87 -23.20 -12.93
C ARG A 281 -1.30 -21.85 -13.50
N ALA A 282 -0.83 -20.75 -12.90
CA ALA A 282 -1.22 -19.41 -13.28
C ALA A 282 -0.63 -18.94 -14.62
N ASP A 283 -1.44 -18.20 -15.36
CA ASP A 283 -1.02 -17.40 -16.52
C ASP A 283 -0.44 -16.06 -16.05
N ILE A 284 -1.04 -15.45 -15.03
CA ILE A 284 -0.62 -14.14 -14.48
C ILE A 284 -0.40 -14.29 -12.97
N VAL A 285 0.73 -13.78 -12.46
CA VAL A 285 1.02 -13.76 -11.02
C VAL A 285 1.06 -12.32 -10.53
N VAL A 286 0.21 -12.02 -9.56
CA VAL A 286 0.12 -10.70 -8.94
C VAL A 286 0.71 -10.80 -7.55
N THR A 287 1.67 -9.92 -7.26
CA THR A 287 2.29 -9.85 -5.94
C THR A 287 2.09 -8.47 -5.33
N LYS A 288 2.21 -8.42 -4.00
CA LYS A 288 2.38 -7.17 -3.28
C LYS A 288 3.84 -7.11 -2.82
N GLY A 289 4.59 -6.09 -3.25
CA GLY A 289 5.90 -5.76 -2.69
C GLY A 289 5.81 -5.22 -1.27
#